data_AF-A0A9R1B6U6-F1
#
_entry.id   AF-A0A9R1B6U6-F1
#
_cell.length_a   1.000
_cell.length_b   1.000
_cell.length_c   1.000
_cell.angle_alpha   90.00
_cell.angle_beta   90.00
_cell.angle_gamma   90.00
#
_symmetry.space_group_name_H-M   'P 1'
#
loop_
_entity.id
_entity.type
_entity.pdbx_description
1 polymer ?
#
loop_
_entity_poly.entity_id
_entity_poly.type
_entity_poly.pdbx_seq_one_letter_code
_entity_poly.pdbx_strand_id
1 'polypeptide(L)'
;MTTGRSQYIALYPGFRALKLPYRNDGDHVQRQAAAFYMLILLPDSGTLSITDLYDKAVSMPEFLRKHTPEEEVPVGQFMVPKSKFTSEFEASPDMQKLGVTRAFSGGDFSGMVGGGDGRLSIGAVYHKATIEVDEQGTVAAATTAIVMMYGSARPSKPPRLVDFVADRPFLFAVVEEKTSTTLFLGHVVNPLAN
;
A
#
# COMPACT_ATOMS: atom_id res chain seq x y z
N MET A 1 12.42 -1.14 13.91
CA MET A 1 13.24 0.02 13.54
C MET A 1 12.92 1.17 14.49
N THR A 2 13.52 1.24 15.69
CA THR A 2 13.20 2.27 16.69
C THR A 2 13.99 3.55 16.45
N THR A 3 13.34 4.63 16.00
CA THR A 3 13.89 6.00 16.04
C THR A 3 12.78 7.02 16.23
N GLY A 4 12.97 7.98 17.14
CA GLY A 4 12.03 9.07 17.46
C GLY A 4 11.88 10.10 16.34
N ARG A 5 11.28 9.69 15.23
CA ARG A 5 10.91 10.52 14.08
C ARG A 5 9.40 10.71 14.03
N SER A 6 8.94 11.71 13.30
CA SER A 6 7.53 11.79 12.92
C SER A 6 7.26 10.89 11.71
N GLN A 7 6.06 10.32 11.63
CA GLN A 7 5.59 9.53 10.49
C GLN A 7 4.12 9.85 10.22
N TYR A 8 3.67 9.63 8.99
CA TYR A 8 2.26 9.75 8.62
C TYR A 8 1.44 8.60 9.20
N ILE A 9 0.97 8.75 10.43
CA ILE A 9 0.18 7.74 11.14
C ILE A 9 -1.14 8.34 11.61
N ALA A 10 -2.23 7.63 11.36
CA ALA A 10 -3.56 7.94 11.90
C ALA A 10 -4.15 6.75 12.65
N LEU A 11 -4.89 7.03 13.72
CA LEU A 11 -5.59 6.04 14.54
C LEU A 11 -7.08 6.05 14.17
N TYR A 12 -7.62 4.88 13.85
CA TYR A 12 -9.05 4.70 13.55
C TYR A 12 -9.66 3.69 14.52
N PRO A 13 -11.01 3.66 14.65
CA PRO A 13 -11.66 2.61 15.42
C PRO A 13 -11.32 1.21 14.88
N GLY A 14 -10.48 0.47 15.63
CA GLY A 14 -10.13 -0.92 15.38
C GLY A 14 -8.94 -1.17 14.45
N PHE A 15 -8.25 -0.12 13.98
CA PHE A 15 -7.01 -0.26 13.20
C PHE A 15 -6.20 1.05 13.15
N ARG A 16 -4.94 0.93 12.73
CA ARG A 16 -4.01 2.04 12.52
C ARG A 16 -3.62 2.11 11.05
N ALA A 17 -3.46 3.31 10.53
CA ALA A 17 -2.97 3.53 9.17
C ALA A 17 -1.59 4.17 9.20
N LEU A 18 -0.70 3.73 8.31
CA LEU A 18 0.62 4.30 8.07
C LEU A 18 0.76 4.60 6.57
N LYS A 19 1.15 5.82 6.22
CA LYS A 19 1.55 6.19 4.85
C LYS A 19 3.07 6.27 4.78
N LEU A 20 3.65 5.58 3.79
CA LEU A 20 5.07 5.60 3.44
C LEU A 20 5.22 6.13 2.01
N PRO A 21 5.52 7.42 1.81
CA PRO A 21 5.76 7.99 0.48
C PRO A 21 6.99 7.36 -0.18
N TYR A 22 6.87 7.02 -1.47
CA TYR A 22 8.02 6.62 -2.29
C TYR A 22 8.80 7.85 -2.74
N ARG A 23 10.12 7.74 -2.75
CA ARG A 23 11.00 8.81 -3.20
C ARG A 23 11.00 8.88 -4.73
N ASN A 24 10.66 10.05 -5.27
CA ASN A 24 10.82 10.35 -6.69
C ASN A 24 12.20 10.98 -6.92
N ASP A 25 13.25 10.17 -7.08
CA ASP A 25 14.60 10.65 -7.45
C ASP A 25 14.74 10.98 -8.95
N GLY A 26 13.64 11.38 -9.59
CA GLY A 26 13.65 11.86 -10.97
C GLY A 26 14.31 13.24 -11.04
N ASP A 27 15.32 13.35 -11.89
CA ASP A 27 16.05 14.56 -12.26
C ASP A 27 15.13 15.79 -12.35
N HIS A 28 15.62 16.95 -11.90
CA HIS A 28 14.88 18.21 -11.66
C HIS A 28 14.21 18.86 -12.92
N VAL A 29 13.94 18.10 -13.98
CA VAL A 29 13.49 18.60 -15.28
C VAL A 29 12.01 18.32 -15.59
N GLN A 30 11.28 17.51 -14.81
CA GLN A 30 9.83 17.33 -15.04
C GLN A 30 8.98 17.59 -13.78
N ARG A 31 8.27 18.73 -13.77
CA ARG A 31 7.28 19.17 -12.77
C ARG A 31 6.01 18.29 -12.67
N GLN A 32 6.06 17.01 -13.05
CA GLN A 32 4.89 16.14 -13.06
C GLN A 32 5.21 14.67 -12.75
N ALA A 33 6.25 14.34 -11.99
CA ALA A 33 6.43 12.96 -11.51
C ALA A 33 5.18 12.51 -10.71
N ALA A 34 4.65 11.32 -11.02
CA ALA A 34 3.59 10.71 -10.23
C ALA A 34 4.14 10.40 -8.84
N ALA A 35 3.50 10.88 -7.79
CA ALA A 35 3.90 10.58 -6.43
C ALA A 35 3.18 9.30 -6.00
N PHE A 36 3.93 8.33 -5.49
CA PHE A 36 3.37 7.07 -5.02
C PHE A 36 3.57 6.96 -3.52
N TYR A 37 2.70 6.22 -2.85
CA TYR A 37 2.91 5.85 -1.46
C TYR A 37 2.40 4.44 -1.19
N MET A 38 3.02 3.78 -0.23
CA MET A 38 2.49 2.58 0.39
C MET A 38 1.62 2.98 1.59
N LEU A 39 0.36 2.52 1.60
CA LEU A 39 -0.55 2.60 2.73
C LEU A 39 -0.57 1.25 3.43
N ILE A 40 -0.30 1.21 4.73
CA ILE A 40 -0.41 0.02 5.56
C ILE A 40 -1.56 0.22 6.54
N LEU A 41 -2.54 -0.68 6.51
CA LEU A 41 -3.62 -0.75 7.49
C LEU A 41 -3.38 -1.93 8.42
N LEU A 42 -3.14 -1.62 9.68
CA LEU A 42 -2.79 -2.57 10.72
C LEU A 42 -3.98 -2.71 11.69
N PRO A 43 -4.75 -3.82 11.63
CA PRO A 43 -5.85 -4.06 12.57
C PRO A 43 -5.35 -4.06 14.01
N ASP A 44 -6.16 -3.55 14.94
CA ASP A 44 -5.90 -3.71 16.37
C ASP A 44 -6.30 -5.13 16.82
N SER A 45 -5.54 -5.67 17.78
CA SER A 45 -5.72 -7.06 18.22
C SER A 45 -7.13 -7.29 18.78
N GLY A 46 -7.86 -8.23 18.18
CA GLY A 46 -9.15 -8.70 18.69
C GLY A 46 -10.37 -7.81 18.38
N THR A 47 -10.22 -6.74 17.60
CA THR A 47 -11.35 -5.85 17.25
C THR A 47 -11.86 -6.03 15.83
N LEU A 48 -10.95 -6.13 14.86
CA LEU A 48 -11.31 -6.18 13.44
C LEU A 48 -10.41 -7.19 12.73
N SER A 49 -11.01 -8.09 11.96
CA SER A 49 -10.22 -9.07 11.21
C SER A 49 -9.59 -8.43 9.98
N ILE A 50 -8.50 -9.01 9.48
CA ILE A 50 -7.89 -8.55 8.24
C ILE A 50 -8.84 -8.70 7.03
N THR A 51 -9.72 -9.71 7.08
CA THR A 51 -10.75 -9.94 6.07
C THR A 51 -11.77 -8.80 6.07
N ASP A 52 -12.20 -8.32 7.23
CA ASP A 52 -13.11 -7.17 7.31
C ASP A 52 -12.49 -5.89 6.73
N LEU A 53 -11.18 -5.68 6.94
CA LEU A 53 -10.47 -4.56 6.30
C LEU A 53 -10.39 -4.72 4.79
N TYR A 54 -10.12 -5.94 4.31
CA TYR A 54 -10.05 -6.25 2.89
C TYR A 54 -11.40 -6.01 2.20
N ASP A 55 -12.49 -6.50 2.79
CA ASP A 55 -13.85 -6.34 2.27
C ASP A 55 -14.25 -4.87 2.20
N LYS A 56 -13.90 -4.07 3.22
CA LYS A 56 -14.10 -2.62 3.18
C LYS A 56 -13.27 -1.95 2.09
N ALA A 57 -12.01 -2.34 1.92
CA ALA A 57 -11.13 -1.77 0.91
C ALA A 57 -11.62 -2.03 -0.51
N VAL A 58 -12.16 -3.22 -0.80
CA VAL A 58 -12.63 -3.59 -2.15
C VAL A 58 -14.08 -3.16 -2.43
N SER A 59 -14.92 -3.04 -1.39
CA SER A 59 -16.35 -2.72 -1.56
C SER A 59 -16.66 -1.21 -1.48
N MET A 60 -15.77 -0.40 -0.93
CA MET A 60 -15.97 1.04 -0.74
C MET A 60 -14.93 1.84 -1.55
N PRO A 61 -15.31 2.50 -2.65
CA PRO A 61 -14.39 3.16 -3.58
C PRO A 61 -13.42 4.18 -2.95
N GLU A 62 -13.81 4.80 -1.83
CA GLU A 62 -13.05 5.86 -1.16
C GLU A 62 -12.38 5.40 0.14
N PHE A 63 -12.46 4.11 0.49
CA PHE A 63 -11.99 3.64 1.79
C PHE A 63 -10.50 3.87 1.99
N LEU A 64 -9.66 3.48 1.04
CA LEU A 64 -8.21 3.66 1.15
C LEU A 64 -7.84 5.15 1.22
N ARG A 65 -8.49 6.00 0.39
CA ARG A 65 -8.24 7.44 0.36
C ARG A 65 -8.61 8.11 1.69
N LYS A 66 -9.80 7.81 2.22
CA LYS A 66 -10.29 8.37 3.51
C LYS A 66 -9.46 7.94 4.71
N HIS A 67 -8.77 6.80 4.62
CA HIS A 67 -7.91 6.27 5.68
C HIS A 67 -6.42 6.46 5.39
N THR A 68 -6.06 7.34 4.45
CA THR A 68 -4.69 7.75 4.19
C THR A 68 -4.33 8.90 5.13
N PRO A 69 -3.33 8.77 6.02
CA PRO A 69 -2.89 9.87 6.87
C PRO A 69 -2.24 11.01 6.06
N GLU A 70 -2.62 12.25 6.36
CA GLU A 70 -2.09 13.47 5.71
C GLU A 70 -1.12 14.26 6.60
N GLU A 71 -1.10 14.00 7.90
CA GLU A 71 -0.25 14.69 8.88
C GLU A 71 0.77 13.73 9.50
N GLU A 72 1.97 14.23 9.77
CA GLU A 72 3.00 13.49 10.51
C GLU A 72 2.82 13.65 12.02
N VAL A 73 2.98 12.55 12.75
CA VAL A 73 2.92 12.51 14.22
C VAL A 73 4.20 11.95 14.82
N PRO A 74 4.68 12.45 15.97
CA PRO A 74 5.84 11.89 16.66
C PRO A 74 5.65 10.41 17.00
N VAL A 75 6.63 9.58 16.65
CA VAL A 75 6.53 8.12 16.80
C VAL A 75 7.32 7.63 18.01
N GLY A 76 6.73 6.67 18.72
CA GLY A 76 7.40 5.90 19.77
C GLY A 76 8.08 4.67 19.19
N GLN A 77 7.48 3.50 19.41
CA GLN A 77 7.92 2.25 18.79
C GLN A 77 7.46 2.18 17.33
N PHE A 78 8.42 1.92 16.44
CA PHE A 78 8.17 1.79 15.00
C PHE A 78 8.77 0.50 14.46
N MET A 79 7.96 -0.32 13.80
CA MET A 79 8.42 -1.53 13.14
C MET A 79 7.51 -1.89 11.98
N VAL A 80 8.10 -2.01 10.80
CA VAL A 80 7.50 -2.60 9.60
C VAL A 80 8.45 -3.71 9.12
N PRO A 81 7.98 -4.94 8.91
CA PRO A 81 8.85 -6.03 8.49
C PRO A 81 9.32 -5.85 7.04
N LYS A 82 10.60 -6.10 6.79
CA LYS A 82 11.08 -6.35 5.43
C LYS A 82 10.40 -7.60 4.90
N SER A 83 9.97 -7.55 3.66
CA SER A 83 9.29 -8.68 3.06
C SER A 83 9.32 -8.64 1.55
N LYS A 84 9.31 -9.82 0.93
CA LYS A 84 9.26 -9.97 -0.51
C LYS A 84 8.27 -11.06 -0.83
N PHE A 85 7.28 -10.74 -1.65
CA PHE A 85 6.24 -11.68 -2.04
C PHE A 85 6.03 -11.63 -3.54
N THR A 86 5.83 -12.79 -4.13
CA THR A 86 5.40 -12.94 -5.51
C THR A 86 4.11 -13.74 -5.52
N SER A 87 3.07 -13.19 -6.16
CA SER A 87 1.81 -13.89 -6.39
C SER A 87 1.64 -14.09 -7.89
N GLU A 88 1.26 -15.30 -8.28
CA GLU A 88 1.02 -15.70 -9.66
C GLU A 88 -0.25 -16.55 -9.74
N PHE A 89 -1.20 -16.15 -10.58
CA PHE A 89 -2.44 -16.90 -10.77
C PHE A 89 -3.03 -16.68 -12.17
N GLU A 90 -3.87 -17.62 -12.60
CA GLU A 90 -4.71 -17.46 -13.78
C GLU A 90 -5.99 -16.72 -13.39
N ALA A 91 -6.19 -15.51 -13.91
CA ALA A 91 -7.32 -14.66 -13.61
C ALA A 91 -8.60 -15.03 -14.40
N SER A 92 -8.48 -15.85 -15.44
CA SER A 92 -9.60 -16.19 -16.33
C SER A 92 -10.82 -16.77 -15.63
N PRO A 93 -10.70 -17.72 -14.67
CA PRO A 93 -11.85 -18.25 -13.96
C PRO A 93 -12.59 -17.18 -13.16
N ASP A 94 -11.87 -16.28 -12.49
CA ASP A 94 -12.47 -15.25 -11.65
C ASP A 94 -13.06 -14.11 -12.47
N MET A 95 -12.43 -13.71 -13.57
CA MET A 95 -13.00 -12.77 -14.53
C MET A 95 -14.34 -13.26 -15.10
N GLN A 96 -14.44 -14.55 -15.41
CA GLN A 96 -15.69 -15.16 -15.89
C GLN A 96 -16.78 -15.17 -14.80
N LYS A 97 -16.43 -15.51 -13.54
CA LYS A 97 -17.36 -15.43 -12.40
C LYS A 97 -17.85 -14.00 -12.16
N LEU A 98 -17.01 -13.00 -12.42
CA LEU A 98 -17.35 -11.57 -12.33
C LEU A 98 -18.17 -11.06 -13.53
N GLY A 99 -18.45 -11.91 -14.53
CA GLY A 99 -19.33 -11.59 -15.66
C GLY A 99 -18.62 -11.32 -16.99
N VAL A 100 -17.28 -11.35 -17.02
CA VAL A 100 -16.50 -11.23 -18.27
C VAL A 100 -16.45 -12.58 -18.95
N THR A 101 -17.56 -12.99 -19.59
CA THR A 101 -17.68 -14.31 -20.23
C THR A 101 -17.48 -14.25 -21.74
N ARG A 102 -18.05 -13.23 -22.40
CA ARG A 102 -18.02 -13.09 -23.88
C ARG A 102 -16.59 -13.07 -24.43
N ALA A 103 -15.63 -12.49 -23.71
CA ALA A 103 -14.23 -12.45 -24.13
C ALA A 103 -13.59 -13.85 -24.27
N PHE A 104 -14.06 -14.83 -23.49
CA PHE A 104 -13.56 -16.20 -23.49
C PHE A 104 -14.38 -17.13 -24.41
N SER A 105 -15.58 -16.74 -24.82
CA SER A 105 -16.54 -17.57 -25.56
C SER A 105 -16.82 -17.09 -26.99
N GLY A 106 -15.81 -16.56 -27.69
CA GLY A 106 -15.93 -16.04 -29.05
C GLY A 106 -16.38 -14.58 -29.11
N GLY A 107 -15.69 -13.73 -28.37
CA GLY A 107 -15.93 -12.27 -28.35
C GLY A 107 -15.60 -11.61 -29.68
N ASP A 108 -16.00 -10.35 -29.82
CA ASP A 108 -15.62 -9.56 -31.00
C ASP A 108 -14.23 -8.98 -30.81
N PHE A 109 -13.24 -9.59 -31.44
CA PHE A 109 -11.85 -9.14 -31.49
C PHE A 109 -11.44 -8.68 -32.91
N SER A 110 -12.40 -8.30 -33.75
CA SER A 110 -12.15 -7.86 -35.14
C SER A 110 -11.15 -6.69 -35.24
N GLY A 111 -11.05 -5.86 -34.19
CA GLY A 111 -10.07 -4.77 -34.12
C GLY A 111 -8.63 -5.22 -33.84
N MET A 112 -8.38 -6.47 -33.43
CA MET A 112 -7.04 -6.98 -33.13
C MET A 112 -6.36 -7.64 -34.32
N VAL A 113 -7.13 -8.29 -35.20
CA VAL A 113 -6.60 -9.03 -36.36
C VAL A 113 -7.51 -8.81 -37.57
N GLY A 114 -6.93 -8.35 -38.68
CA GLY A 114 -7.64 -8.22 -39.95
C GLY A 114 -7.72 -9.55 -40.73
N GLY A 115 -8.81 -9.77 -41.45
CA GLY A 115 -8.93 -10.87 -42.42
C GLY A 115 -9.28 -12.25 -41.88
N GLY A 116 -9.64 -12.37 -40.59
CA GLY A 116 -10.08 -13.62 -39.97
C GLY A 116 -11.58 -13.88 -40.10
N ASP A 117 -11.96 -15.14 -40.03
CA ASP A 117 -13.31 -15.72 -40.00
C ASP A 117 -14.09 -15.47 -38.68
N GLY A 118 -13.63 -14.48 -37.88
CA GLY A 118 -14.42 -13.87 -36.82
C GLY A 118 -14.56 -14.71 -35.54
N ARG A 119 -13.71 -15.72 -35.31
CA ARG A 119 -13.76 -16.56 -34.11
C ARG A 119 -12.46 -16.53 -33.30
N LEU A 120 -12.19 -15.37 -32.72
CA LEU A 120 -11.11 -15.20 -31.74
C LEU A 120 -11.70 -15.21 -30.32
N SER A 121 -10.94 -15.75 -29.38
CA SER A 121 -11.27 -15.70 -27.95
C SER A 121 -10.01 -15.66 -27.11
N ILE A 122 -10.14 -15.15 -25.90
CA ILE A 122 -9.09 -15.23 -24.90
C ILE A 122 -8.99 -16.69 -24.43
N GLY A 123 -7.81 -17.29 -24.55
CA GLY A 123 -7.54 -18.63 -24.03
C GLY A 123 -7.35 -18.63 -22.50
N ALA A 124 -6.41 -17.81 -22.03
CA ALA A 124 -6.13 -17.62 -20.60
C ALA A 124 -5.53 -16.24 -20.34
N VAL A 125 -5.65 -15.76 -19.11
CA VAL A 125 -5.11 -14.49 -18.60
C VAL A 125 -4.31 -14.83 -17.35
N TYR A 126 -3.00 -14.66 -17.41
CA TYR A 126 -2.11 -14.89 -16.28
C TYR A 126 -1.69 -13.55 -15.67
N HIS A 127 -1.79 -13.44 -14.35
CA HIS A 127 -1.35 -12.26 -13.60
C HIS A 127 -0.26 -12.67 -12.62
N LYS A 128 0.88 -11.97 -12.70
CA LYS A 128 2.02 -12.13 -11.79
C LYS A 128 2.41 -10.78 -11.23
N ALA A 129 2.42 -10.65 -9.91
CA ALA A 129 2.80 -9.45 -9.19
C ALA A 129 3.90 -9.78 -8.19
N THR A 130 4.88 -8.89 -8.05
CA THR A 130 5.94 -9.00 -7.02
C THR A 130 6.02 -7.69 -6.27
N ILE A 131 6.07 -7.78 -4.94
CA ILE A 131 6.22 -6.64 -4.05
C ILE A 131 7.37 -6.93 -3.11
N GLU A 132 8.25 -5.95 -2.98
CA GLU A 132 9.39 -5.98 -2.08
C GLU A 132 9.34 -4.73 -1.21
N VAL A 133 9.29 -4.94 0.10
CA VAL A 133 9.35 -3.91 1.13
C VAL A 133 10.74 -3.99 1.72
N ASP A 134 11.57 -3.01 1.39
CA ASP A 134 12.92 -2.88 1.90
C ASP A 134 13.13 -1.51 2.58
N GLU A 135 14.32 -1.32 3.14
CA GLU A 135 14.70 -0.06 3.81
C GLU A 135 15.21 0.99 2.82
N GLN A 136 15.46 0.62 1.56
CA GLN A 136 16.03 1.51 0.55
C GLN A 136 14.95 2.19 -0.30
N GLY A 137 13.79 1.57 -0.53
CA GLY A 137 12.62 2.18 -1.19
C GLY A 137 11.83 3.13 -0.28
N THR A 138 12.06 3.04 1.04
CA THR A 138 11.67 4.03 2.06
C THR A 138 12.95 4.69 2.57
N VAL A 139 13.64 5.43 1.69
CA VAL A 139 14.99 5.96 1.97
C VAL A 139 15.01 6.66 3.31
N ALA A 140 15.80 6.08 4.21
CA ALA A 140 16.35 6.71 5.38
C ALA A 140 17.03 8.03 4.99
N ALA A 141 16.30 9.14 5.00
CA ALA A 141 16.85 10.48 5.12
C ALA A 141 17.35 10.64 6.58
N ALA A 142 18.43 9.92 6.90
CA ALA A 142 19.18 10.05 8.14
C ALA A 142 20.35 11.00 7.92
N THR A 143 20.07 12.30 7.95
CA THR A 143 21.08 13.30 8.31
C THR A 143 20.76 13.78 9.71
N THR A 144 21.59 13.36 10.66
CA THR A 144 21.60 13.77 12.05
C THR A 144 21.75 15.29 12.19
N ALA A 145 20.75 15.94 12.81
CA ALA A 145 20.95 17.20 13.52
C ALA A 145 20.71 16.96 15.00
N ILE A 146 21.79 16.75 15.75
CA ILE A 146 21.74 16.79 17.22
C ILE A 146 21.48 18.26 17.57
N VAL A 147 20.24 18.63 17.86
CA VAL A 147 19.94 19.93 18.46
C VAL A 147 20.21 19.81 19.96
N MET A 148 21.44 20.12 20.36
CA MET A 148 21.76 20.46 21.75
C MET A 148 20.99 21.75 22.10
N MET A 149 19.82 21.64 22.73
CA MET A 149 19.18 22.80 23.36
C MET A 149 19.64 22.87 24.82
N TYR A 150 20.71 23.65 25.05
CA TYR A 150 20.89 24.31 26.34
C TYR A 150 19.86 25.43 26.42
N GLY A 151 18.81 25.24 27.22
CA GLY A 151 17.78 26.26 27.39
C GLY A 151 16.81 25.92 28.51
N SER A 152 16.77 26.78 29.52
CA SER A 152 15.88 26.75 30.67
C SER A 152 14.42 27.06 30.27
N ALA A 153 13.74 26.13 29.62
CA ALA A 153 12.30 26.20 29.35
C ALA A 153 11.55 25.17 30.19
N ARG A 154 10.41 25.59 30.75
CA ARG A 154 9.51 24.79 31.60
C ARG A 154 9.17 23.45 30.93
N PRO A 155 8.99 22.34 31.68
CA PRO A 155 8.66 21.05 31.09
C PRO A 155 7.27 21.13 30.44
N SER A 156 7.23 21.34 29.12
CA SER A 156 6.07 20.98 28.32
C SER A 156 5.87 19.48 28.48
N LYS A 157 4.61 19.03 28.63
CA LYS A 157 4.30 17.60 28.62
C LYS A 157 4.98 17.00 27.38
N PRO A 158 5.72 15.88 27.52
CA PRO A 158 6.35 15.27 26.36
C PRO A 158 5.27 14.98 25.30
N PRO A 159 5.57 15.19 24.01
CA PRO A 159 4.62 14.93 22.95
C PRO A 159 4.08 13.49 23.08
N ARG A 160 2.77 13.31 22.91
CA ARG A 160 2.17 11.97 22.88
C ARG A 160 2.74 11.24 21.68
N LEU A 161 3.60 10.26 21.94
CA LEU A 161 4.18 9.41 20.92
C LEU A 161 3.14 8.38 20.46
N VAL A 162 3.12 8.10 19.16
CA VAL A 162 2.24 7.08 18.56
C VAL A 162 3.09 5.85 18.20
N ASP A 163 2.67 4.67 18.64
CA ASP A 163 3.35 3.41 18.32
C ASP A 163 2.73 2.75 17.08
N PHE A 164 3.59 2.32 16.15
CA PHE A 164 3.22 1.53 14.98
C PHE A 164 4.14 0.33 14.83
N VAL A 165 3.65 -0.83 15.25
CA VAL A 165 4.39 -2.09 15.27
C VAL A 165 3.59 -3.12 14.47
N ALA A 166 4.00 -3.38 13.23
CA ALA A 166 3.39 -4.36 12.33
C ALA A 166 3.92 -5.77 12.59
N ASP A 167 3.57 -6.31 13.76
CA ASP A 167 3.97 -7.64 14.26
C ASP A 167 2.91 -8.73 14.05
N ARG A 168 1.88 -8.43 13.26
CA ARG A 168 0.70 -9.26 13.01
C ARG A 168 0.15 -8.97 11.63
N PRO A 169 -0.81 -9.76 11.11
CA PRO A 169 -1.30 -9.58 9.76
C PRO A 169 -1.81 -8.16 9.46
N PHE A 170 -1.43 -7.60 8.32
CA PHE A 170 -1.80 -6.25 7.89
C PHE A 170 -2.14 -6.20 6.40
N LEU A 171 -3.02 -5.26 6.03
CA LEU A 171 -3.34 -4.94 4.65
C LEU A 171 -2.36 -3.86 4.16
N PHE A 172 -1.93 -3.93 2.90
CA PHE A 172 -1.19 -2.87 2.26
C PHE A 172 -1.82 -2.51 0.91
N ALA A 173 -1.65 -1.25 0.51
CA ALA A 173 -1.96 -0.77 -0.82
C ALA A 173 -0.83 0.11 -1.34
N VAL A 174 -0.56 0.08 -2.65
CA VAL A 174 0.32 1.04 -3.32
C VAL A 174 -0.58 1.94 -4.16
N VAL A 175 -0.51 3.24 -3.90
CA VAL A 175 -1.45 4.22 -4.46
C VAL A 175 -0.67 5.32 -5.16
N GLU A 176 -1.16 5.75 -6.32
CA GLU A 176 -0.72 6.97 -7.00
C GLU A 176 -1.51 8.16 -6.45
N GLU A 177 -0.81 9.16 -5.92
CA GLU A 177 -1.36 10.21 -5.08
C GLU A 177 -2.27 11.18 -5.84
N LYS A 178 -1.99 11.48 -7.11
CA LYS A 178 -2.76 12.50 -7.86
C LYS A 178 -4.12 11.99 -8.31
N THR A 179 -4.17 10.76 -8.80
CA THR A 179 -5.37 10.12 -9.31
C THR A 179 -6.06 9.24 -8.27
N SER A 180 -5.41 9.00 -7.12
CA SER A 180 -5.85 8.03 -6.10
C SER A 180 -6.00 6.61 -6.65
N THR A 181 -5.30 6.28 -7.76
CA THR A 181 -5.37 4.96 -8.37
C THR A 181 -4.62 3.96 -7.50
N THR A 182 -5.30 2.89 -7.10
CA THR A 182 -4.68 1.76 -6.39
C THR A 182 -4.01 0.83 -7.40
N LEU A 183 -2.68 0.73 -7.34
CA LEU A 183 -1.86 -0.10 -8.23
C LEU A 183 -1.71 -1.52 -7.70
N PHE A 184 -1.56 -1.64 -6.38
CA PHE A 184 -1.46 -2.92 -5.69
C PHE A 184 -2.35 -2.87 -4.46
N LEU A 185 -3.02 -3.98 -4.18
CA LEU A 185 -3.73 -4.22 -2.94
C LEU A 185 -3.44 -5.66 -2.54
N GLY A 186 -3.05 -5.84 -1.29
CA GLY A 186 -2.72 -7.17 -0.77
C GLY A 186 -2.65 -7.16 0.74
N HIS A 187 -2.46 -8.35 1.31
CA HIS A 187 -2.31 -8.50 2.74
C HIS A 187 -1.12 -9.40 3.05
N VAL A 188 -0.46 -9.14 4.18
CA VAL A 188 0.65 -9.95 4.68
C VAL A 188 0.14 -10.70 5.90
N VAL A 189 0.05 -12.03 5.83
CA VAL A 189 -0.26 -12.89 6.99
C VAL A 189 1.02 -13.38 7.66
N ASN A 190 2.03 -13.75 6.86
CA ASN A 190 3.31 -14.22 7.34
C ASN A 190 4.44 -13.57 6.52
N PRO A 191 5.24 -12.66 7.10
CA PRO A 191 6.32 -11.98 6.38
C PRO A 191 7.53 -12.86 6.05
N LEU A 192 7.58 -14.09 6.58
CA LEU A 192 8.66 -15.07 6.35
C LEU A 192 8.28 -16.16 5.33
N ALA A 193 7.04 -16.17 4.84
CA ALA A 193 6.60 -17.14 3.85
C ALA A 193 7.13 -16.73 2.47
N ASN A 194 8.08 -17.51 1.94
CA ASN A 194 8.58 -17.42 0.57
C ASN A 194 7.72 -18.23 -0.38
#